data_AF-A0A1S1SV31-F1
#
_entry.id   AF-A0A1S1SV31-F1
#
_cell.length_a   1.000
_cell.length_b   1.000
_cell.length_c   1.000
_cell.angle_alpha   90.00
_cell.angle_beta   90.00
_cell.angle_gamma   90.00
#
_symmetry.space_group_name_H-M   'P 1'
#
loop_
_entity.id
_entity.type
_entity.pdbx_description
1 polymer ?
#
loop_
_entity_poly.entity_id
_entity_poly.type
_entity_poly.pdbx_seq_one_letter_code
_entity_poly.pdbx_strand_id
1 'polypeptide(L)'
;MRIYYLDGLRGLLALSVLLSHIAGGITGWTSDRLFRGAFLAVDLFFVLSGFVLARVLVSEKYGLKSFFWMRFWRLWPLHMATILLSLIVFELNRSIGQYAPPDGSFSDVALVWKTPRF
;
A
#
# COMPACT_ATOMS: atom_id res chain seq x y z
N MET A 1 11.81 19.13 -16.55
CA MET A 1 12.09 20.06 -15.43
C MET A 1 11.45 19.52 -14.15
N ARG A 2 12.26 19.20 -13.14
CA ARG A 2 11.82 18.63 -11.86
C ARG A 2 11.23 19.74 -10.98
N ILE A 3 10.05 19.53 -10.41
CA ILE A 3 9.43 20.51 -9.50
C ILE A 3 9.72 20.09 -8.07
N TYR A 4 10.75 20.70 -7.45
CA TYR A 4 11.21 20.36 -6.11
C TYR A 4 10.11 20.50 -5.03
N TYR A 5 9.22 21.48 -5.18
CA TYR A 5 8.09 21.70 -4.27
C TYR A 5 7.11 20.51 -4.24
N LEU A 6 6.85 19.87 -5.39
CA LEU A 6 5.95 18.71 -5.46
C LEU A 6 6.62 17.42 -4.95
N ASP A 7 7.94 17.32 -5.08
CA ASP A 7 8.70 16.22 -4.47
C ASP A 7 8.68 16.32 -2.94
N GLY A 8 8.89 17.53 -2.40
CA GLY A 8 8.81 17.79 -0.96
C GLY A 8 7.41 17.57 -0.38
N LEU A 9 6.36 18.05 -1.08
CA LEU A 9 4.97 17.87 -0.64
C LEU A 9 4.57 16.38 -0.62
N ARG A 10 5.01 15.59 -1.60
CA ARG A 10 4.79 14.13 -1.60
C ARG A 10 5.48 13.46 -0.41
N GLY A 11 6.70 13.89 -0.08
CA GLY A 11 7.40 13.41 1.11
C GLY A 11 6.63 13.74 2.40
N LEU A 12 6.13 14.97 2.53
CA LEU A 12 5.35 15.40 3.69
C LEU A 12 4.04 14.60 3.86
N LEU A 13 3.33 14.36 2.75
CA LEU A 13 2.11 13.55 2.76
C LEU A 13 2.42 12.09 3.11
N ALA A 14 3.46 11.49 2.53
CA ALA A 14 3.88 10.13 2.88
C ALA A 14 4.28 10.01 4.36
N LEU A 15 4.94 11.02 4.92
CA LEU A 15 5.29 11.07 6.34
C LEU A 15 4.05 11.16 7.23
N SER A 16 3.06 11.96 6.84
CA SER A 16 1.77 12.05 7.56
C SER A 16 1.05 10.70 7.60
N VAL A 17 1.07 9.94 6.49
CA VAL A 17 0.48 8.60 6.41
C VAL A 17 1.24 7.59 7.28
N LEU A 18 2.57 7.66 7.30
CA LEU A 18 3.41 6.83 8.16
C LEU A 18 3.12 7.10 9.65
N LEU A 19 3.07 8.37 10.05
CA LEU A 19 2.75 8.77 11.42
C LEU A 19 1.36 8.29 11.84
N SER A 20 0.38 8.34 10.93
CA SER A 20 -0.96 7.81 11.18
C SER A 20 -0.96 6.29 11.41
N HIS A 21 -0.19 5.52 10.63
CA HIS A 21 -0.07 4.07 10.83
C HIS A 21 0.63 3.72 12.14
N ILE A 22 1.70 4.46 12.50
CA ILE A 22 2.39 4.27 13.79
C ILE A 22 1.44 4.59 14.95
N ALA A 23 0.72 5.72 14.89
CA ALA A 23 -0.25 6.08 15.90
C ALA A 23 -1.33 5.01 16.04
N GLY A 24 -1.94 4.56 14.93
CA GLY A 24 -2.95 3.49 14.94
C GLY A 24 -2.42 2.13 15.41
N GLY A 25 -1.16 1.80 15.13
CA GLY A 25 -0.51 0.58 15.60
C GLY A 25 -0.25 0.59 17.12
N ILE A 26 0.05 1.76 17.70
CA ILE A 26 0.33 1.92 19.14
C ILE A 26 -0.96 2.10 19.96
N THR A 27 -1.88 2.95 19.51
CA THR A 27 -3.10 3.30 20.28
C THR A 27 -4.28 2.36 20.00
N GLY A 28 -4.09 1.36 19.14
CA GLY A 28 -5.16 0.58 18.56
C GLY A 28 -5.93 1.37 17.49
N TRP A 29 -6.59 0.64 16.57
CA TRP A 29 -7.42 1.19 15.48
C TRP A 29 -8.76 1.76 15.99
N THR A 30 -8.74 2.48 17.11
CA THR A 30 -9.91 3.01 17.81
C THR A 30 -10.47 4.25 17.12
N SER A 31 -11.69 4.62 17.49
CA SER A 31 -12.31 5.84 16.98
C SER A 31 -11.55 7.09 17.45
N ASP A 32 -10.92 7.12 18.61
CA ASP A 32 -10.36 8.37 19.17
C ASP A 32 -8.91 8.69 18.74
N ARG A 33 -8.50 8.15 17.59
CA ARG A 33 -7.15 8.29 17.05
C ARG A 33 -6.78 9.73 16.66
N LEU A 34 -5.58 10.14 17.07
CA LEU A 34 -4.84 11.20 16.39
C LEU A 34 -4.60 10.77 14.93
N PHE A 35 -4.85 11.66 13.96
CA PHE A 35 -4.79 11.41 12.51
C PHE A 35 -5.96 10.61 11.89
N ARG A 36 -7.19 10.78 12.38
CA ARG A 36 -8.41 10.30 11.66
C ARG A 36 -8.45 10.69 10.18
N GLY A 37 -7.92 11.86 9.82
CA GLY A 37 -7.92 12.42 8.47
C GLY A 37 -6.82 11.91 7.53
N ALA A 38 -6.03 10.91 7.92
CA ALA A 38 -4.90 10.45 7.10
C ALA A 38 -5.31 9.92 5.72
N PHE A 39 -6.58 9.50 5.55
CA PHE A 39 -7.12 9.13 4.25
C PHE A 39 -7.04 10.30 3.23
N LEU A 40 -7.29 11.54 3.67
CA LEU A 40 -7.14 12.72 2.80
C LEU A 40 -5.69 12.92 2.35
N ALA A 41 -4.72 12.63 3.24
CA ALA A 41 -3.31 12.73 2.91
C ALA A 41 -2.90 11.67 1.87
N VAL A 42 -3.47 10.46 1.96
CA VAL A 42 -3.29 9.40 0.96
C VAL A 42 -3.88 9.82 -0.39
N ASP A 43 -5.11 10.33 -0.40
CA ASP A 43 -5.79 10.76 -1.62
C ASP A 43 -5.00 11.89 -2.32
N LEU A 44 -4.58 12.90 -1.56
CA LEU A 44 -3.72 13.99 -2.05
C LEU A 44 -2.38 13.47 -2.60
N PHE A 45 -1.76 12.51 -1.91
CA PHE A 45 -0.49 11.93 -2.36
C PHE A 45 -0.64 11.23 -3.72
N PHE A 46 -1.73 10.48 -3.91
CA PHE A 46 -2.01 9.81 -5.17
C PHE A 46 -2.34 10.78 -6.30
N VAL A 47 -3.17 11.80 -6.04
CA VAL A 47 -3.51 12.83 -7.04
C VAL A 47 -2.26 13.58 -7.49
N LEU A 48 -1.40 14.00 -6.56
CA LEU A 48 -0.14 14.68 -6.88
C LEU A 48 0.83 13.76 -7.65
N SER A 49 0.89 12.49 -7.29
CA SER A 49 1.71 11.49 -7.99
C SER A 49 1.22 11.28 -9.42
N GLY A 50 -0.10 11.26 -9.64
CA GLY A 50 -0.73 11.20 -10.96
C GLY A 50 -0.51 12.46 -11.79
N PHE A 51 -0.59 13.64 -11.16
CA PHE A 51 -0.31 14.92 -11.83
C PHE A 51 1.12 15.01 -12.35
N VAL A 52 2.11 14.69 -11.50
CA VAL A 52 3.52 14.66 -11.91
C VAL A 52 3.74 13.63 -13.03
N LEU A 53 3.03 12.50 -12.94
CA LEU A 53 3.11 11.43 -13.93
C LEU A 53 2.59 11.86 -15.30
N ALA A 54 1.41 12.49 -15.35
CA ALA A 54 0.82 13.01 -16.58
C ALA A 54 1.73 14.09 -17.21
N ARG A 55 2.35 14.94 -16.40
CA ARG A 55 3.26 15.99 -16.90
C ARG A 55 4.51 15.40 -17.56
N VAL A 56 5.10 14.37 -16.95
CA VAL A 56 6.25 13.66 -17.53
C VAL A 56 5.84 13.03 -18.85
N LEU A 57 4.72 12.31 -18.86
CA LEU A 57 4.18 11.66 -20.06
C LEU A 57 3.92 12.63 -21.22
N VAL A 58 3.44 13.85 -20.94
CA VAL A 58 3.23 14.88 -21.96
C VAL A 58 4.54 15.52 -22.43
N SER A 59 5.53 15.66 -21.53
CA SER A 59 6.83 16.29 -21.88
C SER A 59 7.80 15.36 -22.61
N GLU A 60 7.64 14.06 -22.39
CA GLU A 60 8.53 13.03 -22.89
C GLU A 60 7.88 12.33 -24.09
N LYS A 61 8.45 12.49 -25.29
CA LYS A 61 7.97 11.82 -26.53
C LYS A 61 8.19 10.30 -26.54
N TYR A 62 8.44 9.67 -25.39
CA TYR A 62 8.59 8.23 -25.29
C TYR A 62 7.23 7.56 -25.38
N GLY A 63 7.15 6.41 -26.06
CA GLY A 63 5.91 5.64 -26.14
C GLY A 63 5.43 5.23 -24.74
N LEU A 64 4.12 5.39 -24.48
CA LEU A 64 3.42 5.00 -23.25
C LEU A 64 3.93 3.67 -22.66
N LYS A 65 4.12 2.65 -23.50
CA LYS A 65 4.60 1.31 -23.10
C LYS A 65 5.97 1.34 -22.41
N SER A 66 6.95 2.06 -22.96
CA SER A 66 8.30 2.12 -22.40
C SER A 66 8.30 2.82 -21.04
N PHE A 67 7.49 3.87 -20.92
CA PHE A 67 7.34 4.63 -19.70
C PHE A 67 6.73 3.80 -18.55
N PHE A 68 5.64 3.06 -18.82
CA PHE A 68 5.05 2.16 -17.83
C PHE A 68 5.98 0.98 -17.48
N TRP A 69 6.72 0.44 -18.46
CA TRP A 69 7.65 -0.66 -18.26
C TRP A 69 8.80 -0.30 -17.30
N MET A 70 9.42 0.86 -17.51
CA MET A 70 10.46 1.37 -16.60
C MET A 70 9.96 1.58 -15.17
N ARG A 71 8.69 1.97 -15.02
CA ARG A 71 8.08 2.18 -13.72
C ARG A 71 7.74 0.86 -13.03
N PHE A 72 7.23 -0.11 -13.79
CA PHE A 72 6.94 -1.46 -13.30
C PHE A 72 8.20 -2.14 -12.77
N TRP A 73 9.30 -2.09 -13.53
CA TRP A 73 10.56 -2.73 -13.13
C TRP A 73 11.19 -2.11 -11.87
N ARG A 74 10.92 -0.83 -11.59
CA ARG A 74 11.37 -0.17 -10.34
C ARG A 74 10.49 -0.54 -9.13
N LEU A 75 9.20 -0.82 -9.34
CA LEU A 75 8.26 -1.17 -8.28
C LEU A 75 8.29 -2.66 -7.92
N TRP A 76 8.50 -3.52 -8.91
CA TRP A 76 8.55 -4.98 -8.77
C TRP A 76 9.52 -5.50 -7.69
N PRO A 77 10.80 -5.06 -7.62
CA PRO A 77 11.74 -5.56 -6.61
C PRO A 77 11.30 -5.21 -5.20
N LEU A 78 10.75 -4.00 -5.00
CA LEU A 78 10.20 -3.60 -3.70
C LEU A 78 8.99 -4.46 -3.33
N HIS A 79 8.11 -4.75 -4.30
CA HIS A 79 6.93 -5.54 -4.07
C HIS A 79 7.26 -6.99 -3.69
N MET A 80 8.20 -7.62 -4.40
CA MET A 80 8.72 -8.94 -4.06
C MET A 80 9.35 -8.96 -2.66
N ALA A 81 10.14 -7.94 -2.30
CA ALA A 81 10.72 -7.83 -0.98
C ALA A 81 9.65 -7.72 0.12
N THR A 82 8.60 -6.91 -0.10
CA THR A 82 7.50 -6.78 0.87
C THR A 82 6.71 -8.08 1.02
N ILE A 83 6.45 -8.81 -0.07
CA ILE A 83 5.76 -10.11 -0.01
C ILE A 83 6.60 -11.11 0.78
N LEU A 84 7.89 -11.20 0.48
CA LEU A 84 8.80 -12.11 1.18
C LEU A 84 8.88 -11.78 2.67
N LEU A 85 8.98 -10.50 3.02
CA LEU A 85 8.96 -10.04 4.41
C LEU A 85 7.64 -10.39 5.10
N SER A 86 6.50 -10.18 4.43
CA SER A 86 5.18 -10.53 4.96
C SER A 86 5.06 -12.04 5.21
N LEU A 87 5.59 -12.89 4.31
CA LEU A 87 5.61 -14.34 4.50
C LEU A 87 6.50 -14.74 5.70
N ILE A 88 7.67 -14.13 5.85
CA ILE A 88 8.55 -14.37 6.99
C ILE A 88 7.86 -13.99 8.30
N VAL A 89 7.24 -12.80 8.35
CA VAL A 89 6.49 -12.34 9.53
C VAL A 89 5.31 -13.28 9.82
N PHE A 90 4.63 -13.77 8.79
CA PHE A 90 3.54 -14.72 8.94
C PHE A 90 4.01 -16.05 9.56
N GLU A 91 5.08 -16.66 9.02
CA GLU A 91 5.62 -17.92 9.54
C GLU A 91 6.20 -17.76 10.96
N LEU A 92 6.84 -16.63 11.26
CA LEU A 92 7.31 -16.31 12.61
C LEU A 92 6.13 -16.22 13.59
N ASN A 93 5.06 -15.49 13.26
CA ASN A 93 3.86 -15.41 14.10
C ASN A 93 3.19 -16.79 14.29
N ARG A 94 3.18 -17.62 13.24
CA ARG A 94 2.70 -19.01 13.30
C ARG A 94 3.53 -19.85 14.27
N SER A 95 4.86 -19.75 14.22
CA SER A 95 5.77 -20.53 15.07
C SER A 95 5.73 -20.13 16.55
N ILE A 96 5.44 -18.86 16.86
CA ILE A 96 5.39 -18.32 18.23
C ILE A 96 4.00 -18.54 18.87
N GLY A 97 3.04 -19.15 18.16
CA GLY A 97 1.69 -19.41 18.67
C GLY A 97 0.82 -18.16 18.84
N GLN A 98 1.30 -17.01 18.36
CA GLN A 98 0.56 -15.74 18.30
C GLN A 98 -0.43 -15.71 17.12
N TYR A 99 -0.36 -16.70 16.24
CA TYR A 99 -1.35 -16.94 15.20
C TYR A 99 -2.48 -17.80 15.75
N ALA A 100 -3.57 -17.16 16.19
CA ALA A 100 -4.86 -17.83 16.27
C ALA A 100 -5.42 -17.91 14.84
N PRO A 101 -5.46 -19.09 14.19
CA PRO A 101 -6.22 -19.22 12.96
C PRO A 101 -7.66 -18.78 13.27
N PRO A 102 -8.28 -17.89 12.47
CA PRO A 102 -9.72 -17.74 12.52
C PRO A 102 -10.27 -19.15 12.27
N ASP A 103 -10.99 -19.67 13.24
CA ASP A 103 -11.83 -20.86 13.13
C ASP A 103 -12.59 -20.81 11.79
N GLY A 104 -12.11 -21.57 10.80
CA GLY A 104 -12.81 -21.79 9.52
C GLY A 104 -12.37 -20.97 8.30
N SER A 105 -11.72 -19.81 8.41
CA SER A 105 -11.60 -18.88 7.27
C SER A 105 -10.90 -19.43 6.00
N PHE A 106 -9.90 -20.31 6.15
CA PHE A 106 -9.19 -20.90 5.00
C PHE A 106 -9.62 -22.33 4.65
N SER A 107 -10.38 -23.01 5.51
CA SER A 107 -11.06 -24.28 5.14
C SER A 107 -12.39 -24.03 4.43
N ASP A 108 -13.02 -22.88 4.68
CA ASP A 108 -14.35 -22.56 4.17
C ASP A 108 -14.33 -21.97 2.76
N VAL A 109 -13.19 -21.52 2.25
CA VAL A 109 -13.06 -21.14 0.82
C VAL A 109 -13.34 -22.33 -0.12
N ALA A 110 -13.11 -23.57 0.33
CA ALA A 110 -13.54 -24.76 -0.39
C ALA A 110 -15.04 -25.07 -0.21
N LEU A 111 -15.66 -24.62 0.88
CA LEU A 111 -17.10 -24.77 1.15
C LEU A 111 -17.97 -23.71 0.46
N VAL A 112 -17.48 -22.47 0.31
CA VAL A 112 -18.14 -21.37 -0.42
C VAL A 112 -18.40 -21.73 -1.90
N TRP A 113 -17.53 -22.53 -2.50
CA TRP A 113 -17.71 -23.02 -3.88
C TRP A 113 -18.55 -24.30 -3.98
N LYS A 114 -18.92 -24.92 -2.87
CA LYS A 114 -19.64 -26.22 -2.83
C LYS A 114 -21.11 -26.09 -2.41
N THR A 115 -21.55 -24.93 -1.93
CA THR A 115 -22.98 -24.67 -1.66
C THR A 115 -23.71 -24.31 -2.97
N PRO A 116 -24.71 -25.10 -3.42
CA PRO A 116 -25.58 -24.66 -4.49
C PRO A 116 -26.37 -23.47 -3.96
N ARG A 117 -26.16 -22.29 -4.58
CA ARG A 117 -27.04 -21.14 -4.38
C ARG A 117 -28.39 -21.49 -4.99
N PHE A 118 -29.38 -21.71 -4.13
CA PHE A 118 -30.79 -21.63 -4.49
C PHE A 118 -31.20 -20.16 -4.62
#